data_AF-A0A4Y2EQ56-F1
#
_entry.id   AF-A0A4Y2EQ56-F1
#
_cell.length_a   1.000
_cell.length_b   1.000
_cell.length_c   1.000
_cell.angle_alpha   90.00
_cell.angle_beta   90.00
_cell.angle_gamma   90.00
#
_symmetry.space_group_name_H-M   'P 1'
#
loop_
_entity.id
_entity.type
_entity.pdbx_description
1 polymer ?
#
loop_
_entity_poly.entity_id
_entity_poly.type
_entity_poly.pdbx_seq_one_letter_code
_entity_poly.pdbx_strand_id
1 'polypeptide(L)' 'DLDEININKTDLSKDQQYLLDIVRAIQTEQRAPDLAVRDPGSLSHSRWLTSANRILRLFIF' A
#
# COMPACT_ATOMS: atom_id res chain seq x y z
N ASP A 1 -11.94 4.50 11.44
CA ASP A 1 -11.42 3.24 10.88
C ASP A 1 -11.19 3.38 9.37
N LEU A 2 -10.07 2.91 8.82
CA LEU A 2 -9.85 2.92 7.36
C LEU A 2 -10.80 1.94 6.63
N ASP A 3 -11.56 1.12 7.38
CA ASP A 3 -12.68 0.33 6.89
C ASP A 3 -13.83 1.18 6.32
N GLU A 4 -13.90 2.47 6.65
CA GLU A 4 -14.82 3.44 6.03
C GLU A 4 -14.30 4.04 4.72
N ILE A 5 -13.04 3.77 4.35
CA ILE A 5 -12.49 4.21 3.07
C ILE A 5 -13.03 3.30 1.96
N ASN A 6 -14.29 3.53 1.59
CA ASN A 6 -14.92 3.05 0.37
C ASN A 6 -14.33 3.79 -0.85
N ILE A 7 -12.99 3.76 -0.99
CA ILE A 7 -12.34 4.19 -2.21
C ILE A 7 -12.58 3.09 -3.24
N ASN A 8 -13.34 3.42 -4.28
CA ASN A 8 -13.49 2.56 -5.44
C ASN A 8 -12.10 2.30 -6.02
N LYS A 9 -11.68 1.02 -6.08
CA LYS A 9 -10.38 0.61 -6.63
C LYS A 9 -10.12 1.11 -8.05
N THR A 10 -11.19 1.46 -8.77
CA THR A 10 -11.16 2.01 -10.13
C THR A 10 -10.70 3.46 -10.21
N ASP A 11 -10.78 4.22 -9.11
CA ASP A 11 -10.42 5.64 -9.08
C ASP A 11 -8.96 5.87 -8.67
N LEU A 12 -8.26 4.80 -8.28
CA LEU A 12 -6.87 4.84 -7.83
C LEU A 12 -5.89 4.51 -8.96
N SER A 13 -4.76 5.20 -8.96
CA SER A 13 -3.62 4.76 -9.76
C SER A 13 -3.11 3.40 -9.25
N LYS A 14 -2.39 2.65 -10.10
CA LYS A 14 -1.79 1.36 -9.71
C LYS A 14 -0.94 1.47 -8.44
N ASP A 15 -0.23 2.58 -8.27
CA ASP A 15 0.61 2.84 -7.10
C ASP A 15 -0.23 3.01 -5.84
N GLN A 16 -1.31 3.80 -5.92
CA GLN A 16 -2.20 4.05 -4.79
C GLN A 16 -2.96 2.77 -4.41
N GLN A 17 -3.35 1.97 -5.40
CA GLN A 17 -3.98 0.68 -5.17
C GLN A 17 -3.05 -0.27 -4.42
N TYR A 18 -1.76 -0.28 -4.79
CA TYR A 18 -0.76 -1.12 -4.13
C TYR A 18 -0.48 -0.66 -2.69
N LEU A 19 -0.41 0.65 -2.44
CA LEU A 19 -0.30 1.19 -1.08
C LEU A 19 -1.53 0.86 -0.23
N LEU A 20 -2.74 0.97 -0.81
CA LEU A 20 -3.99 0.63 -0.12
C LEU A 20 -4.02 -0.85 0.26
N ASP A 21 -3.61 -1.74 -0.64
CA ASP A 21 -3.56 -3.18 -0.37
C ASP A 21 -2.54 -3.50 0.75
N ILE A 22 -1.39 -2.81 0.82
CA ILE A 22 -0.41 -2.94 1.92
C ILE A 22 -1.01 -2.50 3.26
N VAL A 23 -1.64 -1.32 3.30
CA VAL A 23 -2.29 -0.79 4.51
C VAL A 23 -3.35 -1.76 5.00
N ARG A 24 -4.18 -2.29 4.10
CA ARG A 24 -5.20 -3.29 4.43
C ARG A 24 -4.58 -4.58 4.97
N ALA A 25 -3.53 -5.10 4.35
CA ALA A 25 -2.85 -6.30 4.83
C ALA A 25 -2.27 -6.12 6.23
N ILE A 26 -1.73 -4.94 6.55
CA ILE A 26 -1.26 -4.61 7.89
C ILE A 26 -2.43 -4.56 8.89
N GLN A 27 -3.54 -3.91 8.53
CA GLN A 27 -4.73 -3.82 9.39
C GLN A 27 -5.42 -5.16 9.64
N THR A 28 -5.47 -6.03 8.64
CA THR A 28 -6.06 -7.37 8.77
C THR A 28 -5.11 -8.37 9.42
N GLU A 29 -3.90 -7.94 9.82
CA GLU A 29 -2.78 -8.77 10.29
C GLU A 29 -2.45 -9.96 9.38
N GLN A 30 -2.94 -9.94 8.13
CA GLN A 30 -2.71 -11.02 7.19
C GLN A 30 -1.39 -10.81 6.48
N ARG A 31 -0.52 -11.82 6.59
CA ARG A 31 0.68 -11.90 5.76
C ARG A 31 0.24 -12.04 4.31
N ALA A 32 0.47 -11.01 3.51
CA ALA A 32 0.11 -10.96 2.09
C ALA A 32 1.36 -11.18 1.21
N PRO A 33 1.79 -12.44 1.00
CA PRO A 33 3.00 -12.74 0.23
C PRO A 33 2.85 -12.36 -1.25
N ASP A 34 1.61 -12.30 -1.75
CA ASP A 34 1.27 -11.81 -3.09
C ASP A 34 1.60 -10.33 -3.27
N LEU A 35 1.53 -9.52 -2.20
CA LEU A 35 1.98 -8.13 -2.23
C LEU A 35 3.50 -8.01 -2.32
N ALA A 36 4.26 -8.97 -1.78
CA ALA A 36 5.73 -8.95 -1.86
C ALA A 36 6.27 -9.26 -3.27
N VAL A 37 5.46 -9.94 -4.10
CA VAL A 37 5.82 -10.33 -5.48
C VAL A 37 5.29 -9.34 -6.51
N ARG A 38 4.40 -8.43 -6.11
CA ARG A 38 3.77 -7.48 -7.03
C ARG A 38 4.79 -6.43 -7.49
N ASP A 39 4.98 -6.34 -8.81
CA ASP A 39 5.77 -5.27 -9.41
C ASP A 39 5.01 -3.94 -9.30
N PRO A 40 5.55 -2.91 -8.61
CA PRO A 40 4.95 -1.58 -8.58
C PRO A 40 4.94 -0.90 -9.96
N GLY A 41 5.53 -1.50 -11.01
CA GLY A 41 5.54 -0.99 -12.38
C GLY A 41 6.65 0.04 -12.59
N SER A 42 6.47 0.98 -13.53
CA SER A 42 7.50 1.97 -13.89
C SER A 42 7.78 3.04 -12.81
N LEU A 43 7.39 2.78 -11.57
CA LEU A 43 7.67 3.67 -10.47
C LEU A 43 9.18 3.73 -10.25
N SER A 44 9.74 4.94 -10.17
CA SER A 44 11.14 5.05 -9.77
C SER A 44 11.29 4.43 -8.38
N HIS A 45 12.27 3.53 -8.22
CA HIS A 45 12.56 2.87 -6.94
C HIS A 45 12.63 3.87 -5.77
N SER A 46 13.13 5.09 -6.01
CA SER A 46 13.18 6.16 -5.02
C SER A 46 11.78 6.62 -4.54
N ARG A 47 10.80 6.71 -5.43
CA ARG A 47 9.40 7.05 -5.07
C ARG A 47 8.75 5.91 -4.28
N TRP A 48 9.01 4.65 -4.66
CA TRP A 48 8.56 3.48 -3.91
C TRP A 48 9.08 3.51 -2.47
N LEU A 49 10.39 3.68 -2.32
CA LEU A 49 11.06 3.69 -1.03
C LEU A 49 10.59 4.85 -0.14
N THR A 50 10.33 6.03 -0.73
CA THR A 50 9.80 7.19 0.01
C THR A 50 8.40 6.91 0.54
N SER A 51 7.52 6.33 -0.30
CA SER A 51 6.15 5.98 0.10
C SER A 51 6.14 4.89 1.18
N ALA A 52 6.94 3.84 1.01
CA ALA A 52 7.08 2.77 2.00
C ALA A 52 7.58 3.31 3.36
N ASN A 53 8.58 4.19 3.36
CA ASN A 53 9.09 4.82 4.60
C ASN A 53 8.03 5.70 5.29
N ARG A 54 7.18 6.40 4.53
CA ARG A 54 6.06 7.18 5.11
C ARG A 54 5.04 6.28 5.79
N ILE A 55 4.65 5.19 5.14
CA ILE A 55 3.72 4.20 5.71
C ILE A 55 4.31 3.57 6.97
N LEU A 56 5.59 3.17 6.93
CA LEU A 56 6.26 2.60 8.08
C LEU A 56 6.23 3.54 9.29
N ARG A 57 6.43 4.85 9.08
CA ARG A 57 6.33 5.85 10.15
C ARG A 57 4.93 6.00 10.71
N LEU A 58 3.88 5.82 9.90
CA LEU A 58 2.48 5.93 10.34
C LEU A 58 2.02 4.71 11.15
N PHE A 59 2.69 3.56 11.00
CA PHE A 59 2.34 2.33 11.71
C PHE A 59 3.22 2.04 12.93
N ILE A 60 4.44 2.60 12.99
CA ILE A 60 5.38 2.38 14.11
C ILE A 60 5.25 3.46 15.21
N PHE A 61 4.68 4.62 14.91
CA PHE A 61 4.31 5.64 15.88
C PHE A 61 2.80 5.64 16.12
#